data_AF-A0A9D8S3H0-F1
#
_entry.id   AF-A0A9D8S3H0-F1
#
_cell.length_a   1.000
_cell.length_b   1.000
_cell.length_c   1.000
_cell.angle_alpha   90.00
_cell.angle_beta   90.00
_cell.angle_gamma   90.00
#
_symmetry.space_group_name_H-M   'P 1'
#
loop_
_entity.id
_entity.type
_entity.pdbx_description
1 polymer ?
#
loop_
_entity_poly.entity_id
_entity_poly.type
_entity_poly.pdbx_seq_one_letter_code
_entity_poly.pdbx_strand_id
1 'polypeptide(L)'
;MDFKEEMENRAKQFIPFDALKGFDAALHQKEQEHNQNNANELMEQHTGHMPVPVIASYSSHGKVVPLYFSVEGAKVKISRVKWQERMQEWGCKFRCEVMADHAVKEVDLYYYKNKNTWMVHY
;
A
#
# COMPACT_ATOMS: atom_id res chain seq x y z
N MET A 1 27.43 -57.07 -19.04
CA MET A 1 26.73 -55.93 -18.42
C MET A 1 25.48 -56.48 -17.78
N ASP A 2 25.43 -56.45 -16.45
CA ASP A 2 24.40 -57.11 -15.65
C ASP A 2 23.10 -56.30 -15.66
N PHE A 3 22.02 -56.90 -16.15
CA PHE A 3 20.67 -56.29 -16.19
C PHE A 3 20.17 -55.79 -14.82
N LYS A 4 20.72 -56.32 -13.72
CA LYS A 4 20.42 -55.88 -12.34
C LYS A 4 20.94 -54.48 -12.04
N GLU A 5 22.10 -54.11 -12.55
CA GLU A 5 22.77 -52.83 -12.24
C GLU A 5 22.06 -51.66 -12.94
N GLU A 6 21.51 -51.91 -14.14
CA GLU A 6 20.71 -50.92 -14.87
C GLU A 6 19.35 -50.65 -14.18
N MET A 7 18.70 -51.68 -13.65
CA MET A 7 17.46 -51.50 -12.89
C MET A 7 17.67 -50.74 -11.57
N GLU A 8 18.76 -51.02 -10.84
CA GLU A 8 19.09 -50.26 -9.63
C GLU A 8 19.44 -48.80 -9.91
N ASN A 9 20.11 -48.51 -11.03
CA ASN A 9 20.42 -47.14 -11.43
C ASN A 9 19.17 -46.36 -11.89
N ARG A 10 18.19 -47.04 -12.50
CA ARG A 10 16.88 -46.44 -12.81
C ARG A 10 16.05 -46.17 -11.55
N ALA A 11 16.12 -47.05 -10.55
CA ALA A 11 15.43 -46.85 -9.27
C ALA A 11 15.96 -45.63 -8.50
N LYS A 12 17.24 -45.26 -8.67
CA LYS A 12 17.86 -44.06 -8.07
C LYS A 12 17.49 -42.75 -8.77
N GLN A 13 16.85 -42.79 -9.94
CA GLN A 13 16.34 -41.59 -10.64
C GLN A 13 14.99 -41.10 -10.12
N PHE A 14 14.30 -41.88 -9.28
CA PHE A 14 13.01 -41.49 -8.74
C PHE A 14 13.20 -40.64 -7.49
N ILE A 15 12.59 -39.46 -7.48
CA ILE A 15 12.50 -38.64 -6.28
C ILE A 15 11.74 -39.42 -5.19
N PRO A 16 12.27 -39.52 -3.96
CA PRO A 16 11.59 -40.24 -2.90
C PRO A 16 10.25 -39.57 -2.58
N PHE A 17 9.25 -40.38 -2.25
CA PHE A 17 7.88 -39.92 -2.02
C PHE A 17 7.76 -38.85 -0.93
N ASP A 18 8.68 -38.85 0.04
CA ASP A 18 8.73 -37.83 1.10
C ASP A 18 9.20 -36.46 0.60
N ALA A 19 9.96 -36.39 -0.50
CA ALA A 19 10.31 -35.13 -1.15
C ALA A 19 9.11 -34.51 -1.88
N LEU A 20 8.21 -35.32 -2.44
CA LEU A 20 6.98 -34.86 -3.11
C LEU A 20 6.02 -34.13 -2.15
N LYS A 21 5.91 -34.60 -0.90
CA LYS A 21 5.10 -33.93 0.14
C LYS A 21 5.60 -32.51 0.45
N GLY A 22 6.90 -32.30 0.36
CA GLY A 22 7.50 -30.97 0.54
C GLY A 22 7.14 -30.00 -0.57
N PHE A 23 6.97 -30.48 -1.80
CA PHE A 23 6.55 -29.67 -2.95
C PHE A 23 5.09 -29.22 -2.84
N ASP A 24 4.17 -30.12 -2.46
CA ASP A 24 2.76 -29.76 -2.29
C ASP A 24 2.57 -28.72 -1.18
N ALA A 25 3.28 -28.89 -0.06
CA ALA A 25 3.28 -27.90 1.01
C ALA A 25 3.83 -26.54 0.57
N ALA A 26 4.94 -26.54 -0.20
CA ALA A 26 5.54 -25.32 -0.73
C ALA A 26 4.65 -24.62 -1.77
N LEU A 27 3.94 -25.38 -2.60
CA LEU A 27 2.96 -24.85 -3.55
C LEU A 27 1.78 -24.19 -2.82
N HIS A 28 1.22 -24.87 -1.82
CA HIS A 28 0.14 -24.32 -1.01
C HIS A 28 0.55 -23.04 -0.28
N GLN A 29 1.78 -23.01 0.26
CA GLN A 29 2.31 -21.82 0.92
C GLN A 29 2.43 -20.66 -0.08
N LYS A 30 2.98 -20.90 -1.27
CA LYS A 30 3.12 -19.85 -2.30
C LYS A 30 1.77 -19.32 -2.80
N GLU A 31 0.78 -20.20 -2.93
CA GLU A 31 -0.57 -19.83 -3.32
C GLU A 31 -1.27 -18.98 -2.25
N GLN A 32 -1.09 -19.32 -0.97
CA GLN A 32 -1.57 -18.51 0.15
C GLN A 32 -0.89 -17.14 0.19
N GLU A 33 0.43 -17.08 0.04
CA GLU A 33 1.17 -15.81 -0.03
C GLU A 33 0.69 -14.93 -1.20
N HIS A 34 0.45 -15.52 -2.38
CA HIS A 34 -0.06 -14.79 -3.53
C HIS A 34 -1.50 -14.27 -3.32
N ASN A 35 -2.38 -15.08 -2.76
CA ASN A 35 -3.76 -14.67 -2.45
C ASN A 35 -3.81 -13.61 -1.35
N GLN A 36 -2.93 -13.69 -0.34
CA GLN A 36 -2.81 -12.69 0.71
C GLN A 36 -2.32 -11.33 0.15
N ASN A 37 -1.35 -11.35 -0.76
CA ASN A 37 -0.84 -10.15 -1.41
C ASN A 37 -1.93 -9.48 -2.28
N ASN A 38 -2.66 -10.28 -3.08
CA ASN A 38 -3.76 -9.77 -3.90
C ASN A 38 -4.90 -9.20 -3.04
N ALA A 39 -5.23 -9.85 -1.91
CA ALA A 39 -6.25 -9.35 -0.98
C ALA A 39 -5.84 -8.02 -0.34
N ASN A 40 -4.55 -7.86 0.02
CA ASN A 40 -4.03 -6.59 0.55
C ASN A 40 -4.06 -5.47 -0.51
N GLU A 41 -3.71 -5.77 -1.76
CA GLU A 41 -3.79 -4.82 -2.88
C GLU A 41 -5.24 -4.40 -3.20
N LEU A 42 -6.19 -5.34 -3.15
CA LEU A 42 -7.62 -5.08 -3.34
C LEU A 42 -8.26 -4.31 -2.17
N MET A 43 -7.81 -4.55 -0.93
CA MET A 43 -8.22 -3.77 0.24
C MET A 43 -7.67 -2.34 0.20
N GLU A 44 -6.46 -2.11 -0.32
CA GLU A 44 -5.93 -0.76 -0.53
C GLU A 44 -6.75 0.03 -1.58
N GLN A 45 -7.42 -0.64 -2.52
CA GLN A 45 -8.26 0.02 -3.54
C GLN A 45 -9.68 0.41 -3.10
N HIS A 46 -10.18 -0.06 -1.96
CA HIS A 46 -11.56 0.20 -1.49
C HIS A 46 -11.66 0.98 -0.17
N THR A 47 -10.54 1.45 0.36
CA THR A 47 -10.57 2.44 1.45
C THR A 47 -10.77 3.82 0.82
N GLY A 48 -11.60 4.68 1.42
CA GLY A 48 -11.92 6.04 0.92
C GLY A 48 -10.74 7.02 0.88
N HIS A 49 -9.52 6.52 0.70
CA HIS A 49 -8.28 7.26 0.62
C HIS A 49 -7.80 7.29 -0.84
N MET A 50 -7.86 8.46 -1.47
CA MET A 50 -7.37 8.66 -2.83
C MET A 50 -6.01 9.38 -2.80
N PRO A 51 -4.97 8.88 -3.51
CA PRO A 51 -3.72 9.61 -3.63
C PRO A 51 -3.95 10.91 -4.42
N VAL A 52 -3.46 12.03 -3.86
CA VAL A 52 -3.63 13.34 -4.48
C VAL A 52 -2.31 14.11 -4.51
N PRO A 53 -1.99 14.80 -5.61
CA PRO A 53 -0.89 15.76 -5.60
C PRO A 53 -1.26 16.94 -4.69
N VAL A 54 -0.33 17.32 -3.81
CA VAL A 54 -0.49 18.42 -2.85
C VAL A 54 0.65 19.41 -3.01
N ILE A 55 0.30 20.69 -3.03
CA ILE A 55 1.26 21.79 -2.82
C ILE A 55 1.21 22.13 -1.33
N ALA A 56 2.34 21.96 -0.64
CA ALA A 56 2.49 22.25 0.76
C ALA A 56 3.63 23.24 1.02
N SER A 57 3.48 24.04 2.07
CA SER A 57 4.55 24.87 2.62
C SER A 57 5.36 24.08 3.63
N TYR A 58 6.67 24.24 3.60
CA TYR A 58 7.61 23.63 4.53
C TYR A 58 8.35 24.72 5.30
N SER A 59 8.44 24.57 6.63
CA SER A 59 9.27 25.43 7.46
C SER A 59 10.64 24.80 7.74
N SER A 60 11.62 25.63 8.06
CA SER A 60 12.95 25.19 8.54
C SER A 60 12.90 24.34 9.81
N HIS A 61 11.77 24.36 10.53
CA HIS A 61 11.53 23.56 11.74
C HIS A 61 10.82 22.23 11.42
N GLY A 62 10.72 21.84 10.15
CA GLY A 62 10.08 20.60 9.71
C GLY A 62 8.56 20.60 9.84
N LYS A 63 7.92 21.78 9.93
CA LYS A 63 6.46 21.87 9.84
C LYS A 63 6.06 21.82 8.37
N VAL A 64 5.08 20.99 8.06
CA VAL A 64 4.47 20.90 6.73
C VAL A 64 3.01 21.36 6.85
N VAL A 65 2.59 22.23 5.93
CA VAL A 65 1.24 22.80 5.91
C VAL A 65 0.69 22.71 4.48
N PRO A 66 -0.37 21.93 4.23
CA PRO A 66 -0.94 21.82 2.89
C PRO A 66 -1.64 23.14 2.50
N LEU A 67 -1.49 23.55 1.24
CA LEU A 67 -2.05 24.80 0.68
C LEU A 67 -3.05 24.53 -0.45
N TYR A 68 -2.74 23.57 -1.31
CA TYR A 68 -3.60 23.16 -2.42
C TYR A 68 -3.48 21.66 -2.61
N PHE A 69 -4.54 21.03 -3.10
CA PHE A 69 -4.47 19.66 -3.63
C PHE A 69 -5.23 19.58 -4.95
N SER A 70 -4.99 18.53 -5.74
CA SER A 70 -5.77 18.32 -6.96
C SER A 70 -6.51 16.98 -6.89
N VAL A 71 -7.79 17.01 -7.25
CA VAL A 71 -8.64 15.83 -7.41
C VAL A 71 -9.31 15.91 -8.78
N GLU A 72 -9.29 14.81 -9.55
CA GLU A 72 -9.92 14.76 -10.88
C GLU A 72 -9.49 15.91 -11.83
N GLY A 73 -8.24 16.37 -11.70
CA GLY A 73 -7.70 17.50 -12.49
C GLY A 73 -8.12 18.89 -12.00
N ALA A 74 -9.04 19.00 -11.05
CA ALA A 74 -9.44 20.24 -10.42
C ALA A 74 -8.50 20.60 -9.25
N LYS A 75 -8.01 21.84 -9.23
CA LYS A 75 -7.20 22.37 -8.11
C LYS A 75 -8.11 22.90 -7.02
N VAL A 76 -7.99 22.34 -5.83
CA VAL A 76 -8.72 22.75 -4.62
C VAL A 76 -7.80 23.56 -3.73
N LYS A 77 -8.21 24.78 -3.39
CA LYS A 77 -7.51 25.63 -2.44
C LYS A 77 -7.94 25.31 -1.02
N ILE A 78 -6.97 25.13 -0.13
CA ILE A 78 -7.21 25.01 1.29
C ILE A 78 -7.33 26.41 1.87
N SER A 79 -8.52 26.74 2.35
CA SER A 79 -8.80 28.03 3.00
C SER A 79 -8.17 28.09 4.38
N ARG A 80 -8.26 26.99 5.13
CA ARG A 80 -7.75 26.90 6.50
C ARG A 80 -7.42 25.47 6.88
N VAL A 81 -6.36 25.28 7.66
CA VAL A 81 -6.12 24.03 8.39
C VAL A 81 -6.68 24.20 9.80
N LYS A 82 -7.70 23.43 10.16
CA LYS A 82 -8.38 23.49 11.47
C LYS A 82 -7.51 22.90 12.57
N TRP A 83 -6.98 21.72 12.32
CA TRP A 83 -6.05 21.04 13.22
C TRP A 83 -5.12 20.12 12.45
N GLN A 84 -4.00 19.82 13.10
CA GLN A 84 -3.00 18.87 12.64
C GLN A 84 -2.71 17.87 13.75
N GLU A 85 -2.73 16.59 13.42
CA GLU A 85 -2.34 15.51 14.30
C GLU A 85 -1.09 14.83 13.75
N ARG A 86 -0.08 14.66 14.60
CA ARG A 86 1.10 13.87 14.25
C ARG A 86 0.79 12.41 14.50
N MET A 87 0.87 11.63 13.45
CA MET A 87 0.63 10.20 13.48
C MET A 87 1.97 9.49 13.67
N GLN A 88 2.36 9.36 14.95
CA GLN A 88 3.63 8.77 15.40
C GLN A 88 4.78 9.01 14.40
N GLU A 89 5.41 7.96 13.88
CA GLU A 89 6.52 8.05 12.92
C GLU A 89 6.07 8.01 11.45
N TRP A 90 4.83 7.59 11.18
CA TRP A 90 4.39 7.27 9.83
C TRP A 90 3.85 8.46 9.04
N GLY A 91 3.36 9.51 9.71
CA GLY A 91 2.75 10.62 8.98
C GLY A 91 2.19 11.79 9.79
N CYS A 92 1.36 12.58 9.11
CA CYS A 92 0.57 13.67 9.67
C CYS A 92 -0.85 13.62 9.09
N LYS A 93 -1.86 13.90 9.91
CA LYS A 93 -3.23 14.15 9.47
C LYS A 93 -3.58 15.62 9.62
N PHE A 94 -4.30 16.15 8.65
CA PHE A 94 -4.75 17.53 8.57
C PHE A 94 -6.26 17.57 8.33
N ARG A 95 -7.00 18.23 9.22
CA ARG A 95 -8.39 18.61 8.94
C ARG A 95 -8.38 19.98 8.29
N CYS A 96 -8.82 20.04 7.04
CA CYS A 96 -8.79 21.22 6.21
C CYS A 96 -10.19 21.72 5.87
N GLU A 97 -10.35 23.03 5.75
CA GLU A 97 -11.52 23.68 5.17
C GLU A 97 -11.20 24.08 3.73
N VAL A 98 -12.07 23.69 2.82
CA VAL A 98 -11.99 24.03 1.39
C VAL A 98 -13.26 24.73 0.96
N MET A 99 -13.15 25.59 -0.06
CA MET A 99 -14.33 26.18 -0.70
C MET A 99 -14.69 25.35 -1.93
N ALA A 100 -15.89 24.77 -1.92
CA ALA A 100 -16.44 24.02 -3.05
C ALA A 100 -17.90 24.43 -3.24
N ASP A 101 -18.28 24.81 -4.46
CA ASP A 101 -19.66 25.15 -4.82
C ASP A 101 -20.28 26.24 -3.93
N HIS A 102 -19.49 27.27 -3.60
CA HIS A 102 -19.86 28.35 -2.66
C HIS A 102 -20.14 27.92 -1.22
N ALA A 103 -19.85 26.66 -0.87
CA ALA A 103 -19.93 26.14 0.50
C ALA A 103 -18.53 25.84 1.06
N VAL A 104 -18.40 25.93 2.38
CA VAL A 104 -17.22 25.44 3.09
C VAL A 104 -17.42 23.95 3.36
N LYS A 105 -16.52 23.12 2.83
CA LYS A 105 -16.47 21.68 3.10
C LYS A 105 -15.24 21.35 3.94
N GLU A 106 -15.37 20.36 4.81
CA GLU A 106 -14.23 19.81 5.53
C GLU A 106 -13.66 18.60 4.79
N VAL A 107 -12.34 18.50 4.75
CA VAL A 107 -11.61 17.43 4.09
C VAL A 107 -10.47 16.98 4.99
N ASP A 108 -10.27 15.67 5.07
CA ASP A 108 -9.09 15.10 5.74
C ASP A 108 -7.99 14.84 4.72
N LEU A 109 -6.81 15.40 4.98
CA LEU A 109 -5.58 15.09 4.24
C LEU A 109 -4.61 14.33 5.13
N TYR A 110 -4.00 13.31 4.55
CA TYR A 110 -3.02 12.45 5.20
C TYR A 110 -1.70 12.56 4.45
N TYR A 111 -0.62 12.87 5.15
CA TYR A 111 0.73 12.84 4.61
C TYR A 111 1.50 11.66 5.18
N TYR A 112 1.83 10.69 4.33
CA TYR A 112 2.61 9.50 4.68
C TYR A 112 4.09 9.76 4.36
N LYS A 113 4.91 9.86 5.41
CA LYS A 113 6.34 10.24 5.28
C LYS A 113 7.16 9.17 4.57
N ASN A 114 6.90 7.90 4.89
CA ASN A 114 7.61 6.75 4.32
C ASN A 114 7.44 6.62 2.80
N LYS A 115 6.24 6.94 2.30
CA LYS A 115 5.89 6.88 0.87
C LYS A 115 5.98 8.24 0.18
N ASN A 116 6.31 9.31 0.92
CA ASN A 116 6.23 10.72 0.45
C ASN A 116 4.92 11.01 -0.32
N THR A 117 3.80 10.48 0.19
CA THR A 117 2.52 10.45 -0.53
C THR A 117 1.44 11.15 0.29
N TRP A 118 0.60 11.91 -0.40
CA TRP A 118 -0.58 12.54 0.18
C TRP A 118 -1.83 11.77 -0.24
N MET A 119 -2.72 11.56 0.72
CA MET A 119 -4.03 10.94 0.49
C MET A 119 -5.13 11.88 0.97
N VAL A 120 -6.22 11.97 0.23
CA VAL A 120 -7.44 12.65 0.65
C VAL A 120 -8.48 11.61 1.09
N HIS A 121 -9.21 11.93 2.15
CA HIS A 121 -10.39 11.18 2.57
C HIS A 121 -11.61 12.10 2.56
N TYR A 122 -12.67 11.64 1.90
CA TYR A 122 -13.96 12.31 1.79
C TYR A 122 -14.95 11.82 2.85
#